data_AF-A0A413UEL5-F1
#
_entry.id   AF-A0A413UEL5-F1
#
_cell.length_a   1.000
_cell.length_b   1.000
_cell.length_c   1.000
_cell.angle_alpha   90.00
_cell.angle_beta   90.00
_cell.angle_gamma   90.00
#
_symmetry.space_group_name_H-M   'P 1'
#
loop_
_entity.id
_entity.type
_entity.pdbx_description
1 polymer ?
#
loop_
_entity_poly.entity_id
_entity_poly.type
_entity_poly.pdbx_seq_one_letter_code
_entity_poly.pdbx_strand_id
1 'polypeptide(L)' 'MDTARQMFEALGYEFEKEYTSDGENDTYRYTRCFRVDSIVFDLNDKNIIVSKIFHTISLNELQAIIQQCKELGWYKE' A
#
# COMPACT_ATOMS: atom_id res chain seq x y z
N MET A 1 -14.36 2.42 -11.63
CA MET A 1 -13.68 1.58 -10.64
C MET A 1 -12.63 2.48 -10.02
N ASP A 2 -12.69 2.70 -8.71
CA ASP A 2 -11.71 3.56 -8.04
C ASP A 2 -10.35 2.86 -8.04
N THR A 3 -9.28 3.62 -8.27
CA THR A 3 -7.91 3.10 -8.17
C THR A 3 -7.56 2.82 -6.71
N ALA A 4 -6.63 1.90 -6.45
CA ALA A 4 -6.15 1.61 -5.10
C ALA A 4 -5.69 2.89 -4.38
N ARG A 5 -4.99 3.76 -5.10
CA ARG A 5 -4.59 5.08 -4.62
C ARG A 5 -5.77 5.92 -4.13
N GLN A 6 -6.84 6.05 -4.92
CA GLN A 6 -8.04 6.80 -4.52
C GLN A 6 -8.70 6.20 -3.27
N MET A 7 -8.71 4.86 -3.15
CA MET A 7 -9.25 4.17 -1.98
C MET A 7 -8.42 4.46 -0.72
N PHE A 8 -7.10 4.44 -0.82
CA PHE A 8 -6.20 4.79 0.29
C PHE A 8 -6.29 6.27 0.67
N GLU A 9 -6.35 7.18 -0.30
CA GLU A 9 -6.53 8.62 -0.08
C GLU A 9 -7.87 8.92 0.64
N ALA A 10 -8.96 8.26 0.25
CA ALA A 10 -10.26 8.37 0.95
C ALA A 10 -10.21 7.86 2.40
N LEU A 11 -9.27 6.96 2.72
CA LEU A 11 -9.00 6.47 4.07
C LEU A 11 -7.98 7.36 4.82
N GLY A 12 -7.50 8.45 4.22
CA GLY A 12 -6.56 9.38 4.81
C GLY A 12 -5.10 8.92 4.78
N TYR A 13 -4.75 8.00 3.87
CA TYR A 13 -3.36 7.67 3.58
C TYR A 13 -2.81 8.59 2.48
N GLU A 14 -1.54 8.92 2.59
CA GLU A 14 -0.77 9.63 1.58
C GLU A 14 0.13 8.65 0.83
N PHE A 15 0.18 8.78 -0.49
CA PHE A 15 0.96 7.91 -1.36
C PHE A 15 2.36 8.45 -1.59
N GLU A 16 3.35 7.57 -1.44
CA GLU A 16 4.75 7.83 -1.74
C GLU A 16 5.31 6.68 -2.58
N LYS A 17 6.09 7.04 -3.61
CA LYS A 17 6.93 6.08 -4.33
C LYS A 17 8.36 6.26 -3.85
N GLU A 18 8.90 5.25 -3.17
CA GLU A 18 10.29 5.24 -2.73
C GLU A 18 11.12 4.36 -3.65
N TYR A 19 12.35 4.81 -3.90
CA TYR A 19 13.39 4.10 -4.64
C TYR A 19 14.55 3.85 -3.67
N THR A 20 15.08 2.64 -3.58
CA THR A 20 16.34 2.44 -2.82
C THR A 20 17.53 3.08 -3.52
N SER A 21 18.63 3.21 -2.78
CA SER A 21 19.85 3.91 -3.21
C SER A 21 20.54 3.28 -4.42
N ASP A 22 20.22 2.02 -4.73
CA ASP A 22 20.61 1.28 -5.94
C ASP A 22 19.66 1.52 -7.14
N GLY A 23 18.54 2.20 -6.93
CA GLY A 23 17.50 2.44 -7.92
C GLY A 23 16.58 1.25 -8.18
N GLU A 24 16.70 0.15 -7.41
CA GLU A 24 16.06 -1.13 -7.72
C GLU A 24 14.86 -1.49 -6.83
N ASN A 25 14.77 -1.06 -5.57
CA ASN A 25 13.54 -1.22 -4.80
C ASN A 25 12.56 -0.11 -5.12
N ASP A 26 11.70 -0.40 -6.08
CA ASP A 26 10.44 0.29 -6.25
C ASP A 26 9.50 -0.17 -5.13
N THR A 27 9.15 0.70 -4.19
CA THR A 27 8.04 0.44 -3.28
C THR A 27 6.92 1.43 -3.49
N TYR A 28 5.68 0.95 -3.32
CA TYR A 28 4.50 1.80 -3.18
C TYR A 28 4.13 1.86 -1.71
N ARG A 29 4.26 3.04 -1.11
CA ARG A 29 4.00 3.28 0.30
C ARG A 29 2.74 4.13 0.46
N TYR A 30 1.88 3.71 1.38
CA TYR A 30 0.74 4.48 1.86
C TYR A 30 0.93 4.76 3.34
N THR A 31 1.07 6.02 3.73
CA THR A 31 1.35 6.44 5.12
C THR A 31 0.23 7.32 5.67
N ARG A 32 -0.14 7.14 6.94
CA ARG A 32 -0.99 8.09 7.67
C ARG A 32 -0.10 9.02 8.50
N CYS A 33 0.00 10.28 8.09
CA CYS A 33 0.81 11.34 8.72
C CYS A 33 0.69 11.42 10.25
N PHE A 34 -0.47 11.07 10.82
CA PHE A 34 -0.72 11.19 12.27
C PHE A 34 -0.49 9.91 13.09
N ARG A 35 -0.26 8.75 12.47
CA ARG A 35 -0.31 7.46 13.18
C ARG A 35 0.89 6.54 12.99
N VAL A 36 1.96 6.95 12.29
CA VAL A 36 3.07 6.06 11.87
C VAL A 36 2.61 4.77 11.16
N ASP A 37 1.31 4.67 10.83
CA ASP A 37 0.71 3.56 10.14
C ASP A 37 1.12 3.66 8.67
N SER A 38 1.73 2.60 8.15
CA SER A 38 2.04 2.49 6.73
C SER A 38 1.75 1.10 6.19
N ILE A 39 1.35 1.08 4.92
CA ILE A 39 1.20 -0.13 4.11
C ILE A 39 2.16 0.03 2.94
N VAL A 40 3.12 -0.88 2.83
CA VAL A 40 4.16 -0.86 1.81
C VAL A 40 4.01 -2.08 0.92
N PHE A 41 3.97 -1.85 -0.38
CA PHE A 41 4.01 -2.89 -1.41
C PHE A 41 5.42 -2.93 -1.98
N ASP A 42 6.13 -4.01 -1.69
CA ASP A 42 7.45 -4.29 -2.23
C ASP A 42 7.30 -4.85 -3.64
N LEU A 43 7.71 -4.07 -4.65
CA LEU A 43 7.50 -4.46 -6.04
C LEU A 43 8.45 -5.56 -6.52
N ASN A 44 9.56 -5.81 -5.81
CA ASN A 44 10.53 -6.83 -6.17
C ASN A 44 10.07 -8.21 -5.70
N ASP A 45 9.83 -8.33 -4.40
CA ASP A 45 9.48 -9.63 -3.78
C ASP A 45 7.97 -9.90 -3.78
N LYS A 46 7.16 -8.92 -4.21
CA LYS A 46 5.69 -8.97 -4.18
C LYS A 46 5.13 -9.16 -2.77
N ASN A 47 5.78 -8.52 -1.80
CA ASN A 47 5.39 -8.56 -0.40
C ASN A 47 4.54 -7.34 0.00
N ILE A 48 3.69 -7.53 1.00
CA ILE A 48 2.90 -6.45 1.61
C ILE A 48 3.35 -6.33 3.07
N ILE A 49 3.97 -5.20 3.40
CA ILE A 49 4.46 -4.90 4.74
C ILE A 49 3.48 -3.94 5.39
N VAL A 50 2.92 -4.32 6.53
CA VAL A 50 1.98 -3.50 7.30
C VAL A 50 2.66 -3.09 8.60
N SER A 51 2.96 -1.81 8.72
CA SER A 51 3.44 -1.20 9.96
C SER A 51 2.29 -0.42 10.57
N LYS A 52 1.75 -0.85 11.72
CA LYS A 52 0.66 -0.14 12.39
C LYS A 52 0.82 -0.12 13.90
N ILE A 53 0.35 0.96 14.54
CA ILE A 53 0.26 1.04 16.02
C ILE A 53 -0.70 -0.03 16.54
N PHE A 54 -1.83 -0.21 15.86
CA PHE A 54 -2.79 -1.29 16.14
C PHE A 54 -2.77 -2.26 14.97
N HIS A 55 -2.48 -3.54 15.25
CA HIS A 55 -2.32 -4.60 14.23
C HIS A 55 -3.63 -5.05 13.57
N THR A 56 -4.57 -4.12 13.35
CA THR A 56 -5.85 -4.40 12.68
C THR A 56 -5.90 -3.72 11.32
N ILE A 57 -6.40 -4.47 10.35
CA ILE A 57 -6.76 -4.00 9.01
C ILE A 57 -8.29 -3.92 8.96
N SER A 58 -8.83 -2.74 8.68
CA SER A 58 -10.26 -2.59 8.42
C SER A 58 -10.65 -3.21 7.08
N LEU A 59 -11.92 -3.55 6.90
CA LEU A 59 -12.40 -4.11 5.64
C LEU A 59 -12.13 -3.19 4.43
N ASN A 60 -12.26 -1.87 4.60
CA ASN A 60 -11.99 -0.91 3.53
C ASN A 60 -10.49 -0.87 3.17
N GLU A 61 -9.60 -0.98 4.16
CA GLU A 61 -8.16 -1.10 3.91
C GLU A 61 -7.82 -2.41 3.21
N LEU A 62 -8.47 -3.52 3.59
CA LEU A 62 -8.31 -4.79 2.89
C LEU A 62 -8.74 -4.70 1.43
N GLN A 63 -9.86 -4.03 1.14
CA GLN A 63 -10.32 -3.80 -0.23
C GLN A 63 -9.32 -2.96 -1.03
N ALA A 64 -8.77 -1.89 -0.44
CA ALA A 64 -7.74 -1.08 -1.08
C ALA A 64 -6.46 -1.89 -1.37
N ILE A 65 -6.05 -2.76 -0.43
CA ILE A 65 -4.92 -3.68 -0.61
C ILE A 65 -5.17 -4.65 -1.77
N ILE A 66 -6.35 -5.26 -1.83
CA ILE A 66 -6.72 -6.18 -2.92
C ILE A 66 -6.72 -5.44 -4.26
N GLN A 67 -7.27 -4.23 -4.30
CA GLN A 67 -7.28 -3.40 -5.50
C GLN A 67 -5.84 -3.08 -5.96
N GLN A 68 -4.92 -2.76 -5.05
CA GLN A 68 -3.50 -2.54 -5.37
C GLN A 68 -2.87 -3.81 -5.94
N CYS A 69 -3.15 -4.98 -5.36
CA CYS A 69 -2.64 -6.25 -5.86
C CYS A 69 -3.15 -6.58 -7.27
N LYS A 70 -4.41 -6.22 -7.59
CA LYS A 70 -4.97 -6.35 -8.95
C LYS A 70 -4.25 -5.43 -9.93
N GLU A 71 -4.05 -4.17 -9.56
CA GLU A 71 -3.36 -3.17 -10.39
C GLU A 71 -1.89 -3.52 -10.66
N LEU A 72 -1.21 -4.12 -9.67
CA LEU A 72 0.17 -4.61 -9.81
C LEU A 72 0.26 -5.96 -10.56
N GLY A 73 -0.88 -6.57 -10.92
CA GLY A 73 -0.91 -7.90 -11.57
C GLY A 73 -0.45 -9.05 -10.66
N TRP A 74 -0.48 -8.86 -9.34
CA TRP A 74 -0.13 -9.88 -8.36
C TRP A 74 -1.30 -10.83 -8.08
N TYR A 75 -2.51 -10.33 -8.22
CA TYR A 75 -3.73 -11.11 -8.07
C TYR A 75 -4.34 -11.40 -9.44
N LYS A 76 -4.43 -12.69 -9.79
CA LYS A 76 -5.20 -13.17 -10.95
C LYS A 76 -6.47 -13.81 -10.41
N GLU A 77 -7.62 -13.35 -10.90
CA GLU A 77 -8.94 -13.95 -10.60
C GLU A 77 -9.00 -15.43 -10.97
#